data_AF-A0A831XW08-F1
#
_entry.id   AF-A0A831XW08-F1
#
_cell.length_a   1.000
_cell.length_b   1.000
_cell.length_c   1.000
_cell.angle_alpha   90.00
_cell.angle_beta   90.00
_cell.angle_gamma   90.00
#
_symmetry.space_group_name_H-M   'P 1'
#
loop_
_entity.id
_entity.type
_entity.pdbx_description
1 polymer ?
#
loop_
_entity_poly.entity_id
_entity_poly.type
_entity_poly.pdbx_seq_one_letter_code
_entity_poly.pdbx_strand_id
1 'polypeptide(L)'
;MTRPLVSLAALLTYLFLTGCGAAGPNETEVRDILQSALDPTGEVVMVETIDRLNVAQQGALWVADVTATLRFPRSLTAVVGEMGEDGSATQTLTRLGLMMRFGPFKAGETRVYDRRLRLIEGRNGWMQAEPPADDKQSAGFAPHFAARL
;
A
#
# COMPACT_ATOMS: atom_id res chain seq x y z
N MET A 1 25.80 6.79 61.47
CA MET A 1 24.42 6.58 60.95
C MET A 1 24.13 7.63 59.90
N THR A 2 24.49 7.36 58.65
CA THR A 2 24.14 8.20 57.49
C THR A 2 23.40 7.29 56.51
N ARG A 3 22.11 7.55 56.34
CA ARG A 3 21.18 6.73 55.55
C ARG A 3 21.49 6.89 54.06
N PRO A 4 21.72 5.80 53.30
CA PRO A 4 21.87 5.87 51.85
C PRO A 4 20.47 5.95 51.22
N LEU A 5 19.88 7.15 51.21
CA LEU A 5 18.58 7.40 50.57
C LEU A 5 18.70 7.81 49.09
N VAL A 6 19.93 7.95 48.57
CA VAL A 6 20.19 8.46 47.21
C VAL A 6 20.16 7.33 46.15
N SER A 7 20.24 6.06 46.55
CA SER A 7 20.37 4.95 45.59
C SER A 7 19.06 4.40 45.03
N LEU A 8 17.90 4.74 45.60
CA LEU A 8 16.62 4.17 45.14
C LEU A 8 16.00 4.94 43.95
N ALA A 9 16.27 6.25 43.84
CA ALA A 9 15.70 7.08 42.79
C ALA A 9 16.35 6.84 41.40
N ALA A 10 17.58 6.33 41.36
CA ALA A 10 18.29 6.04 40.12
C ALA A 10 17.86 4.71 39.47
N LEU A 11 17.17 3.83 40.21
CA LEU A 11 16.73 2.53 39.69
C LEU A 11 15.37 2.59 38.97
N LEU A 12 14.51 3.57 39.34
CA LEU A 12 13.16 3.72 38.79
C LEU A 12 13.12 4.42 37.41
N THR A 13 14.17 5.17 37.05
CA THR A 13 14.27 5.82 35.73
C THR A 13 14.80 4.89 34.63
N TYR A 14 15.41 3.75 34.97
CA TYR A 14 15.93 2.81 33.97
C TYR A 14 14.83 1.89 33.37
N LEU A 15 13.68 1.79 34.04
CA LEU A 15 12.53 0.97 33.59
C LEU A 15 11.65 1.64 32.52
N PHE A 16 11.88 2.91 32.20
CA PHE A 16 11.11 3.64 31.18
C PHE A 16 11.79 3.72 29.80
N LEU A 17 12.95 3.09 29.60
CA LEU A 17 13.67 3.12 28.30
C LEU A 17 13.52 1.85 27.44
N THR A 18 12.87 0.80 27.92
CA THR A 18 12.65 -0.42 27.14
C THR A 18 11.25 -0.41 26.52
N GLY A 19 11.06 0.49 25.57
CA GLY A 19 9.80 0.66 24.86
C GLY A 19 9.94 1.46 23.57
N CYS A 20 11.07 1.36 22.88
CA CYS A 20 11.09 1.59 21.44
C CYS A 20 10.29 0.44 20.82
N GLY A 21 8.96 0.50 20.91
CA GLY A 21 8.08 -0.38 20.17
C GLY A 21 8.50 -0.33 18.72
N ALA A 22 8.51 -1.47 18.03
CA ALA A 22 8.84 -1.54 16.61
C ALA A 22 8.11 -0.40 15.90
N ALA A 23 8.86 0.53 15.31
CA ALA A 23 8.25 1.64 14.61
C ALA A 23 7.59 1.05 13.37
N GLY A 24 6.28 1.26 13.22
CA GLY A 24 5.56 0.86 12.02
C GLY A 24 6.13 1.54 10.76
N PRO A 25 5.67 1.12 9.57
CA PRO A 25 6.16 1.66 8.31
C PRO A 25 6.00 3.18 8.24
N ASN A 26 7.05 3.84 7.75
CA ASN A 26 7.05 5.29 7.57
C ASN A 26 6.39 5.69 6.24
N GLU A 27 6.26 7.01 6.04
CA GLU A 27 5.61 7.58 4.86
C GLU A 27 6.26 7.15 3.54
N THR A 28 7.60 7.16 3.49
CA THR A 28 8.37 6.80 2.30
C THR A 28 8.15 5.33 1.94
N GLU A 29 8.21 4.44 2.93
CA GLU A 29 7.98 3.01 2.73
C GLU A 29 6.57 2.72 2.24
N VAL A 30 5.56 3.39 2.83
CA VAL A 30 4.17 3.28 2.39
C VAL A 30 3.98 3.82 0.98
N ARG A 31 4.62 4.94 0.65
CA ARG A 31 4.58 5.53 -0.70
C ARG A 31 5.16 4.57 -1.74
N ASP A 32 6.31 3.96 -1.45
CA ASP A 32 6.97 3.02 -2.36
C ASP A 32 6.14 1.75 -2.58
N ILE A 33 5.50 1.23 -1.52
CA ILE A 33 4.57 0.11 -1.61
C ILE A 33 3.35 0.48 -2.48
N LEU A 34 2.75 1.65 -2.24
CA LEU A 34 1.60 2.12 -3.02
C LEU A 34 1.97 2.35 -4.48
N GLN A 35 3.13 2.98 -4.75
CA GLN A 35 3.61 3.23 -6.10
C GLN A 35 3.85 1.91 -6.83
N SER A 36 4.54 0.97 -6.20
CA SER A 36 4.83 -0.35 -6.78
C SER A 36 3.56 -1.17 -7.04
N ALA A 37 2.53 -1.03 -6.19
CA ALA A 37 1.26 -1.74 -6.35
C ALA A 37 0.33 -1.11 -7.40
N LEU A 38 0.40 0.21 -7.58
CA LEU A 38 -0.42 0.93 -8.56
C LEU A 38 0.23 0.93 -9.94
N ASP A 39 1.44 1.44 -10.04
CA ASP A 39 2.15 1.61 -11.29
C ASP A 39 3.67 1.71 -11.04
N PRO A 40 4.42 0.61 -11.14
CA PRO A 40 5.87 0.62 -10.91
C PRO A 40 6.65 1.61 -11.80
N THR A 41 6.11 1.98 -12.97
CA THR A 41 6.79 2.91 -13.88
C THR A 41 6.49 4.38 -13.55
N GLY A 42 5.41 4.64 -12.81
CA GLY A 42 4.93 5.99 -12.52
C GLY A 42 4.46 6.76 -13.77
N GLU A 43 4.23 6.07 -14.89
CA GLU A 43 3.89 6.71 -16.17
C GLU A 43 2.42 7.16 -16.21
N VAL A 44 1.54 6.37 -15.62
CA VAL A 44 0.09 6.57 -15.64
C VAL A 44 -0.40 7.12 -14.31
N VAL A 45 0.12 6.60 -13.20
CA VAL A 45 -0.25 7.03 -11.84
C VAL A 45 1.00 7.22 -11.00
N MET A 46 1.11 8.38 -10.37
CA MET A 46 2.14 8.68 -9.39
C MET A 46 1.52 8.98 -8.03
N VAL A 47 2.11 8.44 -6.97
CA VAL A 47 1.80 8.85 -5.60
C VAL A 47 2.59 10.12 -5.32
N GLU A 48 1.92 11.27 -5.36
CA GLU A 48 2.55 12.60 -5.21
C GLU A 48 2.85 12.90 -3.75
N THR A 49 1.85 12.74 -2.88
CA THR A 49 1.96 12.95 -1.42
C THR A 49 1.19 11.88 -0.65
N ILE A 50 1.66 11.60 0.56
CA ILE A 50 0.87 10.92 1.58
C ILE A 50 0.36 12.00 2.53
N ASP A 51 -0.94 12.28 2.46
CA ASP A 51 -1.57 13.36 3.21
C ASP A 51 -1.87 12.93 4.65
N ARG A 52 -2.18 11.64 4.85
CA ARG A 52 -2.37 11.03 6.17
C ARG A 52 -1.86 9.60 6.18
N LEU A 53 -1.19 9.25 7.27
CA LEU A 53 -0.74 7.90 7.56
C LEU A 53 -1.04 7.57 9.02
N ASN A 54 -1.94 6.62 9.26
CA ASN A 54 -2.21 6.07 10.58
C ASN A 54 -1.79 4.61 10.61
N VAL A 55 -0.86 4.26 11.48
CA VAL A 55 -0.32 2.90 11.56
C VAL A 55 -0.61 2.31 12.92
N ALA A 56 -1.14 1.10 12.95
CA ALA A 56 -1.40 0.34 14.16
C ALA A 56 -0.99 -1.12 13.99
N GLN A 57 -0.34 -1.69 15.01
CA GLN A 57 -0.06 -3.12 15.05
C GLN A 57 -1.33 -3.89 15.44
N GLN A 58 -1.66 -4.94 14.70
CA GLN A 58 -2.77 -5.86 14.93
C GLN A 58 -2.25 -7.30 14.91
N GLY A 59 -1.86 -7.81 16.09
CA GLY A 59 -1.21 -9.12 16.20
C GLY A 59 0.15 -9.14 15.51
N ALA A 60 0.33 -10.05 14.54
CA ALA A 60 1.55 -10.17 13.74
C ALA A 60 1.59 -9.22 12.52
N LEU A 61 0.50 -8.49 12.26
CA LEU A 61 0.38 -7.60 11.11
C LEU A 61 0.40 -6.14 11.55
N TRP A 62 0.82 -5.28 10.64
CA TRP A 62 0.68 -3.83 10.75
C TRP A 62 -0.42 -3.37 9.81
N VAL A 63 -1.35 -2.57 10.32
CA VAL A 63 -2.41 -1.97 9.52
C VAL A 63 -2.10 -0.50 9.34
N ALA A 64 -1.95 -0.07 8.09
CA ALA A 64 -1.74 1.32 7.73
C ALA A 64 -2.97 1.85 6.99
N ASP A 65 -3.68 2.80 7.60
CA ASP A 65 -4.73 3.57 6.95
C ASP A 65 -4.09 4.81 6.31
N VAL A 66 -4.15 4.87 4.99
CA VAL A 66 -3.43 5.86 4.17
C VAL A 66 -4.40 6.69 3.37
N THR A 67 -4.22 8.01 3.40
CA THR A 67 -4.81 8.95 2.45
C THR A 67 -3.67 9.55 1.64
N ALA A 68 -3.70 9.39 0.33
CA ALA A 68 -2.68 9.87 -0.58
C ALA A 68 -3.27 10.73 -1.69
N THR A 69 -2.49 11.67 -2.20
CA THR A 69 -2.81 12.36 -3.45
C THR A 69 -2.11 11.66 -4.60
N LEU A 70 -2.90 11.11 -5.51
CA LEU A 70 -2.43 10.56 -6.78
C LEU A 70 -2.40 11.65 -7.83
N ARG A 71 -1.39 11.62 -8.67
CA ARG A 71 -1.28 12.44 -9.87
C ARG A 71 -1.28 11.55 -11.10
N PHE A 72 -1.99 11.99 -12.14
CA PHE A 72 -2.07 11.31 -13.42
C PHE A 72 -1.24 12.11 -14.44
N PRO A 73 0.03 11.74 -14.72
CA PRO A 73 0.90 12.54 -15.59
C PRO A 73 0.37 12.61 -17.03
N ARG A 74 -0.31 11.56 -17.48
CA ARG A 74 -0.88 11.42 -18.82
C ARG A 74 -2.39 11.32 -18.78
N SER A 75 -3.06 11.61 -19.90
CA SER A 75 -4.50 11.38 -20.04
C SER A 75 -4.80 9.92 -20.39
N LEU A 76 -6.01 9.48 -20.06
CA LEU A 76 -6.49 8.15 -20.42
C LEU A 76 -6.35 7.86 -21.93
N THR A 77 -6.64 8.85 -22.77
CA THR A 77 -6.56 8.73 -24.23
C THR A 77 -5.13 8.48 -24.73
N ALA A 78 -4.14 9.09 -24.10
CA ALA A 78 -2.73 8.89 -24.45
C ALA A 78 -2.30 7.46 -24.08
N VAL A 79 -2.69 6.99 -22.89
CA VAL A 79 -2.38 5.63 -22.41
C VAL A 79 -3.04 4.56 -23.27
N VAL A 80 -4.27 4.80 -23.75
CA VAL A 80 -4.99 3.88 -24.64
C VAL A 80 -4.41 3.85 -26.05
N GLY A 81 -3.97 5.00 -26.58
CA GLY A 81 -3.32 5.06 -27.89
C GLY A 81 -2.06 4.20 -27.97
N GLU A 82 -1.25 4.19 -26.91
CA GLU A 82 0.01 3.44 -26.86
C GLU A 82 -0.17 1.95 -26.53
N MET A 83 -1.36 1.49 -26.07
CA MET A 83 -1.62 0.06 -25.84
C MET A 83 -1.61 -0.77 -27.12
N GLY A 84 -1.79 -0.15 -28.28
CA GLY A 84 -1.81 -0.81 -29.58
C GLY A 84 -0.44 -1.04 -30.22
N GLU A 85 0.61 -0.33 -29.77
CA GLU A 85 1.85 -0.22 -30.57
C GLU A 85 3.02 -1.07 -30.04
N ASP A 86 3.25 -1.21 -28.72
CA ASP A 86 4.48 -1.90 -28.23
C ASP A 86 4.39 -2.53 -26.81
N GLY A 87 3.18 -2.75 -26.28
CA GLY A 87 3.00 -3.19 -24.89
C GLY A 87 3.10 -4.69 -24.64
N SER A 88 3.92 -5.11 -23.67
CA SER A 88 3.83 -6.47 -23.09
C SER A 88 2.42 -6.71 -22.55
N ALA A 89 1.86 -7.91 -22.76
CA ALA A 89 0.49 -8.27 -22.31
C ALA A 89 0.23 -7.95 -20.83
N THR A 90 1.25 -8.09 -19.98
CA THR A 90 1.19 -7.75 -18.55
C THR A 90 1.00 -6.24 -18.32
N GLN A 91 1.70 -5.40 -19.08
CA GLN A 91 1.58 -3.94 -18.97
C GLN A 91 0.21 -3.45 -19.44
N THR A 92 -0.33 -4.07 -20.50
CA THR A 92 -1.69 -3.80 -20.99
C THR A 92 -2.74 -4.14 -19.92
N LEU A 93 -2.60 -5.29 -19.24
CA LEU A 93 -3.50 -5.67 -18.14
C LEU A 93 -3.42 -4.70 -16.95
N THR A 94 -2.21 -4.29 -16.56
CA THR A 94 -2.03 -3.29 -15.49
C THR A 94 -2.69 -1.97 -15.87
N ARG A 95 -2.43 -1.47 -17.08
CA ARG A 95 -3.03 -0.23 -17.60
C ARG A 95 -4.56 -0.32 -17.63
N LEU A 96 -5.13 -1.41 -18.14
CA LEU A 96 -6.57 -1.65 -18.12
C LEU A 96 -7.14 -1.68 -16.69
N GLY A 97 -6.43 -2.33 -15.75
CA GLY A 97 -6.79 -2.34 -14.33
C GLY A 97 -6.86 -0.93 -13.73
N LEU A 98 -5.91 -0.06 -14.09
CA LEU A 98 -5.92 1.35 -13.69
C LEU A 98 -7.12 2.10 -14.29
N MET A 99 -7.45 1.85 -15.56
CA MET A 99 -8.64 2.45 -16.19
C MET A 99 -9.94 2.03 -15.50
N MET A 100 -10.07 0.75 -15.15
CA MET A 100 -11.25 0.26 -14.44
C MET A 100 -11.35 0.83 -13.02
N ARG A 101 -10.22 1.01 -12.35
CA ARG A 101 -10.16 1.52 -10.96
C ARG A 101 -10.45 3.01 -10.89
N PHE A 102 -9.84 3.80 -11.77
CA PHE A 102 -9.89 5.27 -11.69
C PHE A 102 -10.84 5.90 -12.71
N GLY A 103 -11.30 5.17 -13.73
CA GLY A 103 -12.15 5.75 -14.78
C GLY A 103 -11.39 6.79 -15.62
N PRO A 104 -12.11 7.69 -16.32
CA PRO A 104 -11.48 8.72 -17.15
C PRO A 104 -10.74 9.76 -16.29
N PHE A 105 -9.50 10.05 -16.65
CA PHE A 105 -8.67 11.10 -16.05
C PHE A 105 -7.98 11.95 -17.12
N LYS A 106 -7.75 13.22 -16.78
CA LYS A 106 -7.00 14.18 -17.61
C LYS A 106 -5.52 14.17 -17.23
N ALA A 107 -4.68 14.60 -18.17
CA ALA A 107 -3.26 14.80 -17.88
C ALA A 107 -3.09 15.90 -16.83
N GLY A 108 -2.25 15.64 -15.84
CA GLY A 108 -2.00 16.50 -14.69
C GLY A 108 -3.11 16.49 -13.63
N GLU A 109 -4.17 15.71 -13.80
CA GLU A 109 -5.22 15.60 -12.80
C GLU A 109 -4.67 15.01 -11.50
N THR A 110 -5.18 15.48 -10.36
CA THR A 110 -4.87 14.92 -9.05
C THR A 110 -6.15 14.40 -8.38
N ARG A 111 -6.02 13.31 -7.63
CA ARG A 111 -7.14 12.69 -6.91
C ARG A 111 -6.70 12.17 -5.55
N VAL A 112 -7.60 12.32 -4.58
CA VAL A 112 -7.45 11.69 -3.28
C VAL A 112 -7.71 10.19 -3.42
N TYR A 113 -6.86 9.39 -2.79
CA TYR A 113 -6.93 7.95 -2.76
C TYR A 113 -6.76 7.44 -1.33
N ASP A 114 -7.82 6.83 -0.82
CA ASP A 114 -7.85 6.21 0.50
C ASP A 114 -7.65 4.71 0.39
N ARG A 115 -6.70 4.18 1.18
CA ARG A 115 -6.40 2.76 1.19
C ARG A 115 -5.98 2.29 2.58
N ARG A 116 -6.59 1.18 3.01
CA ARG A 116 -6.07 0.38 4.12
C ARG A 116 -5.10 -0.67 3.58
N LEU A 117 -3.87 -0.65 4.09
CA LEU A 117 -2.83 -1.64 3.83
C LEU A 117 -2.67 -2.55 5.03
N ARG A 118 -2.43 -3.83 4.77
CA ARG A 118 -1.96 -4.80 5.77
C ARG A 118 -0.52 -5.13 5.40
N LEU A 119 0.38 -4.95 6.35
CA LEU A 119 1.82 -4.93 6.12
C LEU A 119 2.50 -5.91 7.08
N ILE A 120 3.57 -6.54 6.60
CA ILE A 120 4.49 -7.36 7.37
C ILE A 120 5.89 -6.83 7.19
N GLU A 121 6.68 -6.85 8.26
CA GLU A 121 8.10 -6.54 8.19
C GLU A 121 8.86 -7.80 7.74
N GLY A 122 9.41 -7.76 6.53
CA GLY A 122 10.29 -8.80 6.02
C GLY A 122 11.76 -8.45 6.19
N ARG A 123 12.65 -9.37 5.80
CA ARG A 123 14.11 -9.12 5.83
C ARG A 123 14.56 -7.96 4.94
N ASN A 124 13.78 -7.63 3.91
CA ASN A 124 14.07 -6.60 2.92
C ASN A 124 13.18 -5.35 3.11
N GLY A 125 12.58 -5.18 4.28
CA GLY A 125 11.66 -4.09 4.59
C GLY A 125 10.19 -4.50 4.56
N TRP A 126 9.32 -3.49 4.52
CA TRP A 126 7.86 -3.67 4.58
C TRP A 126 7.30 -4.20 3.27
N MET A 127 6.36 -5.15 3.39
CA MET A 127 5.67 -5.72 2.25
C MET A 127 4.18 -5.84 2.56
N GLN A 128 3.35 -5.78 1.52
CA GLN A 128 1.92 -6.03 1.68
C GLN A 128 1.69 -7.49 2.03
N ALA A 129 1.01 -7.73 3.15
CA ALA A 129 0.56 -9.06 3.52
C ALA A 129 -0.45 -9.54 2.48
N GLU A 130 -0.29 -10.78 2.01
CA GLU A 130 -1.25 -11.40 1.09
C GLU A 130 -2.65 -11.35 1.73
N PRO A 131 -3.71 -11.01 0.97
CA PRO A 131 -5.06 -11.07 1.51
C PRO A 131 -5.30 -12.48 2.10
N PRO A 132 -5.93 -12.60 3.28
CA PRO A 132 -6.27 -13.91 3.81
C PRO A 132 -7.05 -14.68 2.73
N ALA A 133 -6.73 -15.96 2.55
CA ALA A 133 -7.33 -16.83 1.54
C ALA A 133 -8.85 -17.11 1.74
N ASP A 134 -9.52 -16.30 2.56
CA ASP A 134 -10.90 -16.46 2.99
C ASP A 134 -11.90 -15.53 2.26
N ASP A 135 -11.51 -14.90 1.15
CA ASP A 135 -12.46 -14.33 0.19
C ASP A 135 -12.52 -15.19 -1.08
N LYS A 136 -12.77 -16.50 -0.91
CA LYS A 136 -13.41 -17.32 -1.97
C LYS A 136 -14.90 -17.02 -2.08
N GLN A 137 -15.27 -15.74 -2.16
CA GLN A 137 -16.66 -15.34 -2.37
C GLN A 137 -16.83 -14.37 -3.54
N SER A 138 -16.13 -14.65 -4.65
CA SER A 138 -16.58 -14.26 -5.99
C SER A 138 -15.93 -15.11 -7.09
N ALA A 139 -15.62 -16.38 -6.81
CA ALA A 139 -15.42 -17.40 -7.84
C ALA A 139 -16.77 -18.06 -8.16
N GLY A 140 -17.71 -17.24 -8.63
CA GLY A 140 -19.05 -17.63 -9.06
C GLY A 140 -19.24 -17.40 -10.55
N PHE A 141 -18.27 -17.77 -11.38
CA PHE A 141 -18.45 -17.88 -12.82
C PHE A 141 -17.99 -19.27 -13.24
N ALA A 142 -18.88 -20.24 -13.09
CA ALA A 142 -18.74 -21.53 -13.76
C ALA A 142 -19.03 -21.29 -15.25
N PRO A 143 -18.06 -21.48 -16.18
CA PRO A 143 -18.43 -21.64 -17.57
C PRO A 143 -19.14 -22.98 -17.70
N HIS A 144 -20.46 -22.95 -17.89
CA HIS A 144 -21.19 -24.10 -18.41
C HIS A 144 -20.72 -24.35 -19.86
N PHE A 145 -19.62 -25.09 -20.01
CA PHE A 145 -19.41 -25.90 -21.19
C PHE A 145 -20.31 -27.13 -21.06
N ALA A 146 -21.50 -27.07 -21.67
CA ALA A 146 -22.26 -28.24 -22.02
C ALA A 146 -22.37 -28.28 -23.55
N ALA A 147 -21.41 -28.99 -24.15
CA ALA A 147 -21.58 -29.55 -25.47
C ALA A 147 -22.69 -30.61 -25.42
N ARG A 148 -23.73 -30.47 -26.26
CA ARG A 148 -24.52 -31.53 -26.92
C ARG A 148 -25.81 -30.92 -27.49
N LEU A 149 -25.87 -30.76 -28.81
CA LEU A 149 -26.57 -31.63 -29.76
C LEU A 149 -26.21 -31.19 -31.19
#